data_AF-A0A662V8U9-F1
#
_entry.id   AF-A0A662V8U9-F1
#
_cell.length_a   1.000
_cell.length_b   1.000
_cell.length_c   1.000
_cell.angle_alpha   90.00
_cell.angle_beta   90.00
_cell.angle_gamma   90.00
#
_symmetry.space_group_name_H-M   'P 1'
#
loop_
_entity.id
_entity.type
_entity.pdbx_description
1 polymer ?
#
loop_
_entity_poly.entity_id
_entity_poly.type
_entity_poly.pdbx_seq_one_letter_code
_entity_poly.pdbx_strand_id
1 'polypeptide(L)' 'MAKVIRANYENGVLKPLEKLDFKEGENVRLIVLRGARGLSEVVKKISEEYRDVKEDPLKVLLEGRR' A
#
# COMPACT_ATOMS: atom_id res chain seq x y z
N MET A 1 3.98 -3.47 7.37
CA MET A 1 2.58 -3.50 7.85
C MET A 1 1.78 -2.59 6.94
N ALA A 2 0.61 -3.00 6.45
CA ALA A 2 -0.24 -2.11 5.67
C ALA A 2 -0.96 -1.14 6.63
N LYS A 3 -0.76 0.17 6.46
CA LYS A 3 -1.50 1.21 7.19
C LYS A 3 -2.38 1.96 6.20
N VAL A 4 -3.66 2.13 6.52
CA VAL A 4 -4.52 3.02 5.75
C VAL A 4 -4.16 4.46 6.12
N ILE A 5 -3.64 5.23 5.17
CA ILE A 5 -3.31 6.64 5.36
C ILE A 5 -4.48 7.46 4.83
N ARG A 6 -5.09 8.28 5.68
CA ARG A 6 -6.09 9.26 5.26
C ARG A 6 -5.37 10.56 4.91
N ALA A 7 -5.76 11.19 3.80
CA ALA A 7 -5.15 12.43 3.35
C ALA A 7 -6.19 13.36 2.69
N ASN A 8 -5.98 14.67 2.81
CA ASN A 8 -6.68 15.68 2.02
C ASN A 8 -5.90 15.96 0.74
N TYR A 9 -6.61 16.06 -0.39
CA TYR A 9 -6.01 16.47 -1.65
C TYR A 9 -6.31 17.93 -1.92
N GLU A 10 -5.29 18.78 -1.86
CA GLU A 10 -5.42 20.23 -2.02
C GLU A 10 -4.29 20.75 -2.90
N ASN A 11 -4.63 21.56 -3.91
CA ASN A 11 -3.67 22.21 -4.81
C ASN A 11 -2.64 21.25 -5.44
N GLY A 12 -3.07 20.03 -5.80
CA GLY A 12 -2.18 19.05 -6.41
C GLY A 12 -1.42 18.16 -5.42
N VAL A 13 -1.56 18.38 -4.12
CA VAL A 13 -0.76 17.71 -3.07
C VAL A 13 -1.64 16.85 -2.16
N LEU A 14 -1.22 15.62 -1.89
CA LEU A 14 -1.81 14.76 -0.85
C LEU A 14 -1.19 15.08 0.51
N LYS A 15 -2.00 15.57 1.44
CA LYS A 15 -1.60 15.92 2.81
C LYS A 15 -2.17 14.91 3.80
N PRO A 16 -1.35 14.06 4.45
CA PRO A 16 -1.81 13.13 5.47
C PRO A 16 -2.56 13.85 6.60
N LEU A 17 -3.63 13.22 7.12
CA LEU A 17 -4.38 13.72 8.28
C LEU A 17 -3.67 13.44 9.61
N GLU A 18 -2.64 12.61 9.59
CA GLU A 18 -1.84 12.20 10.75
C GLU A 18 -0.36 12.19 10.38
N LYS A 19 0.51 12.29 11.38
CA LYS A 19 1.96 12.16 11.18
C LYS A 19 2.28 10.73 10.72
N LEU A 20 3.06 10.63 9.65
CA LEU A 20 3.57 9.36 9.15
C LEU A 20 4.96 9.12 9.75
N ASP A 21 5.17 7.93 10.29
CA ASP A 21 6.43 7.49 10.86
C ASP A 21 7.19 6.64 9.82
N PHE A 22 7.56 7.28 8.71
CA PHE A 22 8.36 6.68 7.65
C PHE A 22 9.80 7.15 7.77
N LYS A 23 10.74 6.32 7.33
CA LYS A 23 12.14 6.71 7.26
C LYS A 23 12.32 7.74 6.15
N GLU A 24 13.21 8.70 6.38
CA GLU A 24 13.56 9.66 5.34
C GLU A 24 14.17 8.93 4.12
N GLY A 25 13.67 9.24 2.92
CA GLY A 25 14.03 8.54 1.69
C GLY A 25 13.35 7.18 1.47
N GLU A 26 12.43 6.76 2.35
CA GLU A 26 11.67 5.52 2.18
C GLU A 26 10.77 5.57 0.93
N ASN A 27 10.89 4.56 0.07
CA ASN A 27 10.04 4.43 -1.12
C ASN A 27 8.71 3.78 -0.74
N VAL A 28 7.62 4.55 -0.85
CA VAL A 28 6.27 4.05 -0.59
C VAL A 28 5.46 3.98 -1.88
N ARG A 29 4.66 2.93 -2.04
CA ARG A 29 3.71 2.81 -3.14
C ARG A 29 2.34 3.33 -2.71
N LEU A 30 1.79 4.28 -3.46
CA LEU A 30 0.42 4.77 -3.29
C LEU A 30 -0.50 4.13 -4.33
N ILE A 31 -1.63 3.59 -3.89
CA ILE A 31 -2.69 3.09 -4.77
C ILE A 31 -3.93 3.97 -4.61
N VAL A 32 -4.31 4.68 -5.67
CA VAL A 32 -5.47 5.58 -5.66
C VAL A 32 -6.66 4.90 -6.34
N LEU A 33 -7.71 4.64 -5.57
CA LEU A 33 -8.95 4.06 -6.06
C LEU A 33 -9.96 5.16 -6.40
N ARG A 34 -10.32 5.30 -7.68
CA ARG A 34 -11.40 6.21 -8.12
C ARG A 34 -12.66 5.41 -8.43
N GLY A 35 -13.59 5.37 -7.48
CA GLY A 35 -14.87 4.64 -7.61
C GLY A 35 -14.73 3.11 -7.60
N ALA A 36 -15.86 2.40 -7.76
CA ALA A 36 -15.93 0.95 -7.59
C ALA A 36 -15.10 0.14 -8.63
N ARG A 37 -14.96 0.65 -9.86
CA ARG A 37 -14.16 -0.01 -10.91
C ARG A 37 -12.66 -0.06 -10.58
N GLY A 38 -12.16 0.89 -9.78
CA GLY A 38 -10.75 0.92 -9.41
C GLY A 38 -10.34 -0.28 -8.56
N LEU A 39 -11.25 -0.84 -7.76
CA LEU A 39 -10.91 -1.92 -6.82
C LEU A 39 -10.51 -3.20 -7.56
N SER A 40 -11.26 -3.59 -8.59
CA SER A 40 -10.95 -4.80 -9.38
C SER A 40 -9.60 -4.68 -10.10
N GLU A 41 -9.25 -3.50 -10.60
CA GLU A 41 -7.96 -3.28 -11.26
C GLU A 41 -6.79 -3.39 -10.27
N VAL A 42 -6.97 -2.85 -9.06
CA VAL A 42 -5.97 -2.93 -8.00
C VAL A 42 -5.76 -4.37 -7.55
N VAL A 43 -6.84 -5.11 -7.32
CA VAL A 43 -6.76 -6.54 -6.98
C VAL A 43 -6.01 -7.30 -8.07
N LYS A 44 -6.35 -7.08 -9.34
CA LYS A 44 -5.66 -7.73 -10.46
C LYS A 44 -4.16 -7.43 -10.48
N LYS A 45 -3.76 -6.16 -10.33
CA LYS A 45 -2.34 -5.75 -10.32
C LYS A 45 -1.57 -6.40 -9.18
N ILE A 46 -2.15 -6.42 -7.98
CA ILE A 46 -1.53 -7.08 -6.83
C ILE A 46 -1.41 -8.57 -7.11
N SER A 47 -2.47 -9.24 -7.57
CA SER A 47 -2.40 -10.67 -7.91
C SER A 47 -1.37 -11.01 -8.99
N GLU A 48 -1.15 -10.14 -9.98
CA GLU A 48 -0.12 -10.29 -11.00
C GLU A 48 1.29 -10.19 -10.42
N GLU A 49 1.55 -9.20 -9.57
CA GLU A 49 2.85 -8.98 -8.93
C GLU A 49 3.24 -10.15 -8.02
N TYR A 50 2.27 -10.74 -7.33
CA TYR A 50 2.51 -11.85 -6.41
C TYR A 50 2.26 -13.24 -7.04
N ARG A 51 2.07 -13.34 -8.35
CA ARG A 51 1.71 -14.59 -9.04
C ARG A 51 2.74 -15.70 -8.88
N ASP A 52 4.02 -15.36 -8.99
CA ASP A 52 5.15 -16.32 -9.01
C ASP A 52 5.96 -16.31 -7.71
N VAL A 53 5.32 -15.87 -6.62
CA VAL A 53 5.97 -15.76 -5.32
C VAL A 53 6.09 -17.15 -4.71
N LYS A 54 7.34 -17.57 -4.47
CA LYS A 54 7.67 -18.92 -3.96
C LYS A 54 7.42 -19.11 -2.47
N GLU A 55 7.44 -18.02 -1.70
CA GLU A 55 7.23 -18.01 -0.25
C GLU A 55 6.02 -17.14 0.08
N ASP A 56 5.07 -17.68 0.83
CA ASP A 56 3.91 -16.92 1.28
C ASP A 56 4.35 -15.63 2.01
N PRO A 57 4.12 -14.43 1.43
CA PRO A 57 4.56 -13.17 2.02
C PRO A 57 3.98 -12.94 3.42
N LEU A 58 2.77 -13.44 3.69
CA LEU A 58 2.13 -13.30 4.98
C LEU A 58 2.85 -14.16 6.02
N LYS A 59 3.25 -15.38 5.66
CA LYS A 59 4.02 -16.27 6.53
C LYS A 59 5.36 -15.65 6.92
N VAL A 60 6.12 -15.16 5.94
CA VAL A 60 7.43 -14.50 6.15
C VAL A 60 7.30 -13.30 7.09
N LEU A 61 6.27 -12.46 6.89
CA LEU A 61 6.01 -11.29 7.72
C LEU A 61 5.65 -11.62 9.17
N LEU A 62 5.01 -12.77 9.42
CA LEU A 62 4.60 -13.20 10.76
C LEU A 62 5.74 -13.88 11.53
N GLU A 63 6.62 -14.59 10.82
CA GLU A 63 7.78 -15.28 11.42
C GLU A 63 8.85 -14.29 11.89
N GLY A 64 9.09 -13.20 11.14
CA GLY A 64 10.08 -12.16 11.51
C GLY A 64 9.68 -11.23 12.67
N ARG A 65 8.56 -11.50 13.35
CA ARG A 65 8.08 -10.75 14.54
C ARG A 65 8.33 -11.46 15.87
N ARG A 66 8.93 -12.65 15.84
CA ARG A 66 9.40 -13.39 17.02
C ARG A 66 10.85 -13.07 17.31
#